data_AF-A0A3L7R7F8-F1
#
_entry.id   AF-A0A3L7R7F8-F1
#
_cell.length_a   1.000
_cell.length_b   1.000
_cell.length_c   1.000
_cell.angle_alpha   90.00
_cell.angle_beta   90.00
_cell.angle_gamma   90.00
#
_symmetry.space_group_name_H-M   'P 1'
#
loop_
_entity.id
_entity.type
_entity.pdbx_description
1 polymer ?
#
loop_
_entity_poly.entity_id
_entity_poly.type
_entity_poly.pdbx_seq_one_letter_code
_entity_poly.pdbx_strand_id
1 'polypeptide(L)'
;MIALSHYLPADTNWKSRDGKSWSLEKLVAEEIEQPIRGAPCGGTHRLFGLAYGCQRRLKATGQLDGVYLRADKFVRDYQKFTFAKLQNPDGSFSTEWFKYPADRSDDIDRKIQTSGHILEWLTASLDQESLYSPRVLAAAEFLTSALAREPSREWKIGPLGHALHALSIYQERVWGVVLPGGIAAFHGPMKAIPSPSQLARRPTDSLPPSGGAAGKPTQH
;
A
#
# COMPACT_ATOMS: atom_id res chain seq x y z
N MET A 1 -6.12 11.60 5.26
CA MET A 1 -6.73 10.25 5.26
C MET A 1 -6.31 9.40 6.47
N ILE A 2 -5.05 8.98 6.59
CA ILE A 2 -4.51 8.02 7.60
C ILE A 2 -5.18 8.13 8.98
N ALA A 3 -5.09 9.28 9.65
CA ALA A 3 -5.64 9.46 11.00
C ALA A 3 -7.16 9.24 11.09
N LEU A 4 -7.95 9.77 10.15
CA LEU A 4 -9.41 9.58 10.15
C LEU A 4 -9.78 8.11 9.93
N SER A 5 -9.09 7.42 9.01
CA SER A 5 -9.28 5.98 8.80
C SER A 5 -8.87 5.12 10.01
N HIS A 6 -8.00 5.62 10.88
CA HIS A 6 -7.55 4.92 12.09
C HIS A 6 -8.55 5.07 13.24
N TYR A 7 -8.95 6.31 13.54
CA TYR A 7 -9.77 6.64 14.71
C TYR A 7 -11.28 6.54 14.48
N LEU A 8 -11.77 6.62 13.23
CA LEU A 8 -13.20 6.54 12.94
C LEU A 8 -13.66 5.12 12.56
N PRO A 9 -14.86 4.69 13.01
CA PRO A 9 -15.61 3.59 12.40
C PRO A 9 -15.83 3.76 10.89
N ALA A 10 -15.89 2.65 10.14
CA ALA A 10 -15.93 2.65 8.68
C ALA A 10 -17.16 3.33 8.05
N ASP A 11 -18.25 3.40 8.81
CA ASP A 11 -19.57 3.97 8.50
C ASP A 11 -19.76 5.40 9.05
N THR A 12 -18.71 5.98 9.68
CA THR A 12 -18.81 7.32 10.27
C THR A 12 -19.14 8.38 9.23
N ASN A 13 -20.18 9.15 9.54
CA ASN A 13 -20.54 10.37 8.83
C ASN A 13 -20.36 11.57 9.76
N TRP A 14 -19.81 12.67 9.25
CA TRP A 14 -19.64 13.91 10.01
C TRP A 14 -19.97 15.16 9.17
N LYS A 15 -20.13 16.29 9.85
CA LYS A 15 -20.28 17.62 9.23
C LYS A 15 -18.98 18.39 9.37
N SER A 16 -18.51 18.99 8.27
CA SER A 16 -17.45 20.00 8.31
C SER A 16 -18.01 21.38 8.69
N ARG A 17 -17.13 22.32 9.05
CA ARG A 17 -17.48 23.70 9.46
C ARG A 17 -18.33 24.46 8.42
N ASP A 18 -18.22 24.11 7.15
CA ASP A 18 -19.01 24.66 6.04
C ASP A 18 -20.33 23.89 5.77
N GLY A 19 -20.78 23.06 6.71
CA GLY A 19 -22.05 22.33 6.66
C GLY A 19 -22.08 21.12 5.72
N LYS A 20 -21.01 20.86 4.95
CA LYS A 20 -20.93 19.71 4.06
C LYS A 20 -20.91 18.40 4.84
N SER A 21 -21.63 17.40 4.33
CA SER A 21 -21.51 16.03 4.81
C SER A 21 -20.23 15.38 4.29
N TRP A 22 -19.59 14.61 5.16
CA TRP A 22 -18.41 13.81 4.90
C TRP A 22 -18.58 12.39 5.44
N SER A 23 -17.95 11.46 4.76
CA SER A 23 -17.79 10.06 5.17
C SER A 23 -16.38 9.62 4.79
N LEU A 24 -15.91 8.48 5.34
CA LEU A 24 -14.64 7.92 4.91
C LEU A 24 -14.65 7.54 3.42
N GLU A 25 -15.79 7.07 2.90
CA GLU A 25 -15.95 6.75 1.48
C GLU A 25 -15.78 8.00 0.59
N LYS A 26 -16.42 9.12 0.97
CA LYS A 26 -16.22 10.40 0.27
C LYS A 26 -14.78 10.87 0.37
N LEU A 27 -14.13 10.73 1.53
CA LEU A 27 -12.73 11.09 1.68
C LEU A 27 -11.82 10.27 0.75
N VAL A 28 -12.11 8.97 0.55
CA VAL A 28 -11.40 8.13 -0.43
C VAL A 28 -11.64 8.68 -1.85
N ALA A 29 -12.88 9.02 -2.19
CA ALA A 29 -13.23 9.55 -3.51
C ALA A 29 -12.48 10.85 -3.83
N GLU A 30 -12.44 11.81 -2.92
CA GLU A 30 -11.72 13.07 -3.10
C GLU A 30 -10.19 12.85 -3.17
N GLU A 31 -9.66 11.84 -2.48
CA GLU A 31 -8.23 11.52 -2.39
C GLU A 31 -7.69 10.82 -3.65
N ILE A 32 -8.46 9.95 -4.34
CA ILE A 32 -7.97 9.30 -5.58
C ILE A 32 -7.79 10.28 -6.74
N GLU A 33 -8.55 11.38 -6.75
CA GLU A 33 -8.48 12.42 -7.79
C GLU A 33 -7.30 13.39 -7.56
N GLN A 34 -6.57 13.25 -6.44
CA GLN A 34 -5.41 14.10 -6.14
C GLN A 34 -4.14 13.60 -6.84
N PRO A 35 -3.31 14.51 -7.37
CA PRO A 35 -2.04 14.13 -7.99
C PRO A 35 -1.06 13.56 -6.96
N ILE A 36 -0.46 12.40 -7.29
CA ILE A 36 0.67 11.83 -6.54
C ILE A 36 1.97 12.57 -6.90
N ARG A 37 2.21 12.82 -8.20
CA ARG A 37 3.38 13.55 -8.68
C ARG A 37 3.29 15.02 -8.24
N GLY A 38 4.36 15.50 -7.60
CA GLY A 38 4.43 16.87 -7.07
C GLY A 38 3.84 17.05 -5.67
N ALA A 39 3.19 16.03 -5.10
CA ALA A 39 2.75 16.07 -3.71
C ALA A 39 3.94 15.99 -2.73
N PRO A 40 3.81 16.52 -1.49
CA PRO A 40 4.79 16.33 -0.42
C PRO A 40 5.13 14.84 -0.21
N CYS A 41 6.38 14.56 0.16
CA CYS A 41 6.91 13.20 0.31
C CYS A 41 6.64 12.30 -0.91
N GLY A 42 6.67 12.88 -2.12
CA GLY A 42 6.36 12.19 -3.38
C GLY A 42 4.94 11.64 -3.47
N GLY A 43 4.03 11.99 -2.56
CA GLY A 43 2.68 11.45 -2.49
C GLY A 43 2.57 10.06 -1.84
N THR A 44 3.63 9.51 -1.24
CA THR A 44 3.55 8.20 -0.55
C THR A 44 2.52 8.20 0.57
N HIS A 45 2.36 9.31 1.31
CA HIS A 45 1.34 9.46 2.35
C HIS A 45 -0.10 9.36 1.82
N ARG A 46 -0.34 9.78 0.56
CA ARG A 46 -1.64 9.60 -0.11
C ARG A 46 -1.89 8.13 -0.40
N LEU A 47 -0.91 7.46 -1.02
CA LEU A 47 -0.96 6.02 -1.32
C LEU A 47 -1.10 5.15 -0.06
N PHE A 48 -0.41 5.50 1.03
CA PHE A 48 -0.58 4.88 2.35
C PHE A 48 -2.00 5.11 2.86
N GLY A 49 -2.48 6.36 2.85
CA GLY A 49 -3.84 6.71 3.26
C GLY A 49 -4.90 5.86 2.55
N LEU A 50 -4.83 5.79 1.21
CA LEU A 50 -5.73 4.99 0.38
C LEU A 50 -5.65 3.50 0.72
N ALA A 51 -4.44 2.93 0.81
CA ALA A 51 -4.23 1.52 1.14
C ALA A 51 -4.82 1.17 2.52
N TYR A 52 -4.53 1.99 3.52
CA TYR A 52 -5.01 1.80 4.88
C TYR A 52 -6.53 1.95 4.99
N GLY A 53 -7.13 2.91 4.27
CA GLY A 53 -8.58 3.03 4.16
C GLY A 53 -9.24 1.80 3.54
N CYS A 54 -8.65 1.22 2.49
CA CYS A 54 -9.12 -0.03 1.89
C CYS A 54 -9.00 -1.20 2.87
N GLN A 55 -7.85 -1.38 3.54
CA GLN A 55 -7.68 -2.42 4.57
C GLN A 55 -8.72 -2.30 5.69
N ARG A 56 -9.02 -1.07 6.15
CA ARG A 56 -10.06 -0.80 7.15
C ARG A 56 -11.47 -1.13 6.65
N ARG A 57 -11.81 -0.78 5.41
CA ARG A 57 -13.08 -1.17 4.76
C ARG A 57 -13.19 -2.69 4.68
N LEU A 58 -12.19 -3.37 4.11
CA LEU A 58 -12.18 -4.83 3.95
C LEU A 58 -12.32 -5.56 5.30
N LYS A 59 -11.64 -5.08 6.35
CA LYS A 59 -11.78 -5.63 7.71
C LYS A 59 -13.18 -5.44 8.30
N ALA A 60 -13.86 -4.33 7.97
CA ALA A 60 -15.19 -4.01 8.51
C ALA A 60 -16.34 -4.69 7.75
N THR A 61 -16.22 -4.89 6.44
CA THR A 61 -17.33 -5.36 5.57
C THR A 61 -17.07 -6.69 4.87
N GLY A 62 -15.84 -7.21 4.90
CA GLY A 62 -15.44 -8.40 4.14
C GLY A 62 -15.28 -8.19 2.63
N GLN A 63 -15.53 -6.97 2.10
CA GLN A 63 -15.45 -6.68 0.67
C GLN A 63 -14.94 -5.27 0.35
N LEU A 64 -14.34 -5.12 -0.83
CA LEU A 64 -14.02 -3.82 -1.43
C LEU A 64 -14.93 -3.59 -2.64
N ASP A 65 -15.75 -2.55 -2.54
CA ASP A 65 -16.78 -2.16 -3.49
C ASP A 65 -16.63 -0.67 -3.89
N GLY A 66 -17.32 -0.26 -4.97
CA GLY A 66 -17.40 1.13 -5.40
C GLY A 66 -16.04 1.84 -5.48
N VAL A 67 -15.91 2.95 -4.75
CA VAL A 67 -14.67 3.74 -4.72
C VAL A 67 -13.50 3.03 -4.04
N TYR A 68 -13.75 2.16 -3.05
CA TYR A 68 -12.69 1.41 -2.38
C TYR A 68 -12.03 0.40 -3.33
N LEU A 69 -12.81 -0.24 -4.21
CA LEU A 69 -12.24 -1.09 -5.27
C LEU A 69 -11.40 -0.28 -6.27
N ARG A 70 -11.84 0.94 -6.63
CA ARG A 70 -11.03 1.85 -7.48
C ARG A 70 -9.73 2.26 -6.78
N ALA A 71 -9.77 2.56 -5.48
CA ALA A 71 -8.62 2.95 -4.68
C ALA A 71 -7.60 1.81 -4.49
N ASP A 72 -8.04 0.57 -4.22
CA ASP A 72 -7.16 -0.60 -4.16
C ASP A 72 -6.46 -0.84 -5.51
N LYS A 73 -7.19 -0.78 -6.63
CA LYS A 73 -6.58 -0.87 -7.97
C LYS A 73 -5.54 0.24 -8.19
N PHE A 74 -5.86 1.48 -7.83
CA PHE A 74 -4.95 2.63 -7.97
C PHE A 74 -3.64 2.42 -7.18
N VAL A 75 -3.75 2.02 -5.91
CA VAL A 75 -2.58 1.70 -5.07
C VAL A 75 -1.76 0.56 -5.68
N ARG A 76 -2.40 -0.54 -6.12
CA ARG A 76 -1.71 -1.68 -6.74
C ARG A 76 -1.00 -1.33 -8.04
N ASP A 77 -1.56 -0.42 -8.85
CA ASP A 77 -0.91 0.02 -10.09
C ASP A 77 0.34 0.86 -9.79
N TYR A 78 0.33 1.68 -8.72
CA TYR A 78 1.55 2.32 -8.21
C TYR A 78 2.56 1.31 -7.64
N GLN A 79 2.13 0.26 -6.93
CA GLN A 79 3.04 -0.78 -6.42
C GLN A 79 3.78 -1.47 -7.58
N LYS A 80 3.04 -1.88 -8.62
CA LYS A 80 3.61 -2.46 -9.85
C LYS A 80 4.57 -1.49 -10.53
N PHE A 81 4.18 -0.22 -10.71
CA PHE A 81 5.03 0.80 -11.33
C PHE A 81 6.35 0.99 -10.57
N THR A 82 6.29 1.02 -9.24
CA THR A 82 7.45 1.15 -8.35
C THR A 82 8.46 0.02 -8.60
N PHE A 83 8.02 -1.23 -8.50
CA PHE A 83 8.90 -2.39 -8.71
C PHE A 83 9.33 -2.60 -10.16
N ALA A 84 8.53 -2.18 -11.15
CA ALA A 84 8.84 -2.38 -12.56
C ALA A 84 9.70 -1.27 -13.19
N LYS A 85 9.78 -0.08 -12.56
CA LYS A 85 10.41 1.11 -13.16
C LYS A 85 11.25 1.96 -12.20
N LEU A 86 11.05 1.90 -10.89
CA LEU A 86 11.64 2.86 -9.94
C LEU A 86 12.60 2.24 -8.92
N GLN A 87 12.81 0.93 -8.93
CA GLN A 87 13.82 0.30 -8.07
C GLN A 87 15.18 0.27 -8.78
N ASN A 88 16.21 0.76 -8.09
CA ASN A 88 17.58 0.83 -8.55
C ASN A 88 18.31 -0.51 -8.30
N PRO A 89 19.45 -0.77 -8.97
CA PRO A 89 20.19 -2.03 -8.82
C PRO A 89 20.69 -2.32 -7.39
N ASP A 90 20.90 -1.29 -6.57
CA ASP A 90 21.32 -1.40 -5.17
C ASP A 90 20.17 -1.64 -4.18
N GLY A 91 18.94 -1.83 -4.68
CA GLY A 91 17.73 -2.02 -3.88
C GLY A 91 17.00 -0.72 -3.51
N SER A 92 17.65 0.45 -3.62
CA SER A 92 17.03 1.75 -3.34
C SER A 92 15.91 2.10 -4.33
N PHE A 93 15.06 3.07 -3.99
CA PHE A 93 14.02 3.58 -4.89
C PHE A 93 14.36 4.98 -5.43
N SER A 94 13.84 5.26 -6.63
CA SER A 94 14.13 6.46 -7.43
C SER A 94 14.23 7.73 -6.59
N THR A 95 15.36 8.43 -6.74
CA THR A 95 15.61 9.72 -6.09
C THR A 95 14.70 10.84 -6.59
N GLU A 96 13.88 10.59 -7.62
CA GLU A 96 12.85 11.51 -8.13
C GLU A 96 11.41 10.99 -7.95
N TRP A 97 11.22 10.10 -6.97
CA TRP A 97 9.91 9.57 -6.58
C TRP A 97 9.21 8.92 -7.80
N PHE A 98 7.91 9.14 -7.97
CA PHE A 98 7.13 8.63 -9.10
C PHE A 98 7.23 9.47 -10.38
N LYS A 99 8.14 10.44 -10.49
CA LYS A 99 8.31 11.26 -11.71
C LYS A 99 8.93 10.42 -12.83
N TYR A 100 10.13 9.90 -12.58
CA TYR A 100 10.93 9.10 -13.51
C TYR A 100 11.98 8.27 -12.73
N PRO A 101 12.61 7.25 -13.34
CA PRO A 101 13.70 6.50 -12.72
C PRO A 101 14.95 7.37 -12.54
N ALA A 102 15.53 7.40 -11.35
CA ALA A 102 16.72 8.19 -11.04
C ALA A 102 17.54 7.57 -9.90
N ASP A 103 18.85 7.52 -10.06
CA ASP A 103 19.80 6.96 -9.10
C ASP A 103 20.94 7.97 -8.88
N ARG A 104 20.87 8.77 -7.81
CA ARG A 104 21.98 9.65 -7.39
C ARG A 104 22.91 8.85 -6.48
N SER A 105 24.04 8.43 -7.03
CA SER A 105 25.06 7.65 -6.32
C SER A 105 25.82 8.45 -5.26
N ASP A 106 25.78 9.78 -5.33
CA ASP A 106 26.46 10.75 -4.47
C ASP A 106 25.57 11.35 -3.35
N ASP A 107 24.27 11.06 -3.35
CA ASP A 107 23.27 11.68 -2.48
C ASP A 107 22.55 10.63 -1.60
N ILE A 108 23.29 10.09 -0.61
CA ILE A 108 22.77 9.06 0.31
C ILE A 108 21.59 9.56 1.14
N ASP A 109 21.59 10.84 1.54
CA ASP A 109 20.50 11.46 2.30
C ASP A 109 19.20 11.48 1.47
N ARG A 110 19.29 11.73 0.16
CA ARG A 110 18.14 11.63 -0.75
C ARG A 110 17.71 10.19 -0.98
N LYS A 111 18.63 9.23 -1.11
CA LYS A 111 18.27 7.80 -1.25
C LYS A 111 17.56 7.28 -0.01
N ILE A 112 18.01 7.62 1.21
CA ILE A 112 17.30 7.31 2.46
C ILE A 112 15.92 8.00 2.46
N GLN A 113 15.85 9.28 2.07
CA GLN A 113 14.57 10.00 1.96
C GLN A 113 13.57 9.28 1.06
N THR A 114 13.90 9.00 -0.21
CA THR A 114 12.93 8.39 -1.13
C THR A 114 12.65 6.94 -0.77
N SER A 115 13.69 6.17 -0.44
CA SER A 115 13.54 4.73 -0.18
C SER A 115 12.80 4.45 1.12
N GLY A 116 13.03 5.22 2.18
CA GLY A 116 12.31 5.07 3.45
C GLY A 116 10.81 5.27 3.29
N HIS A 117 10.39 6.40 2.70
CA HIS A 117 8.97 6.71 2.48
C HIS A 117 8.28 5.75 1.49
N ILE A 118 8.99 5.28 0.45
CA ILE A 118 8.42 4.34 -0.52
C ILE A 118 8.32 2.95 0.12
N LEU A 119 9.36 2.47 0.81
CA LEU A 119 9.32 1.17 1.47
C LEU A 119 8.28 1.15 2.59
N GLU A 120 8.14 2.20 3.40
CA GLU A 120 7.12 2.32 4.46
C GLU A 120 5.70 2.10 3.91
N TRP A 121 5.37 2.77 2.79
CA TRP A 121 4.10 2.55 2.13
C TRP A 121 3.97 1.13 1.55
N LEU A 122 5.02 0.60 0.91
CA LEU A 122 4.99 -0.77 0.36
C LEU A 122 4.80 -1.82 1.46
N THR A 123 5.57 -1.76 2.55
CA THR A 123 5.48 -2.73 3.65
C THR A 123 4.16 -2.61 4.40
N ALA A 124 3.54 -1.43 4.45
CA ALA A 124 2.18 -1.27 4.97
C ALA A 124 1.07 -1.77 4.02
N SER A 125 1.27 -1.73 2.69
CA SER A 125 0.18 -1.88 1.70
C SER A 125 0.21 -3.16 0.86
N LEU A 126 1.34 -3.87 0.79
CA LEU A 126 1.46 -5.11 0.03
C LEU A 126 0.71 -6.28 0.71
N ASP A 127 0.26 -7.25 -0.07
CA ASP A 127 -0.14 -8.56 0.45
C ASP A 127 1.05 -9.28 1.10
N GLN A 128 0.73 -10.32 1.88
CA GLN A 128 1.72 -11.01 2.70
C GLN A 128 2.78 -11.74 1.88
N GLU A 129 2.41 -12.33 0.74
CA GLU A 129 3.33 -13.07 -0.12
C GLU A 129 4.35 -12.13 -0.80
N SER A 130 3.91 -10.96 -1.24
CA SER A 130 4.76 -9.95 -1.89
C SER A 130 5.89 -9.43 -0.99
N LEU A 131 5.75 -9.48 0.34
CA LEU A 131 6.81 -9.07 1.28
C LEU A 131 8.05 -9.99 1.23
N TYR A 132 7.88 -11.26 0.90
CA TYR A 132 9.00 -12.20 0.76
C TYR A 132 9.70 -12.08 -0.60
N SER A 133 9.28 -11.15 -1.47
CA SER A 133 9.91 -10.97 -2.78
C SER A 133 11.33 -10.40 -2.64
N PRO A 134 12.29 -10.82 -3.50
CA PRO A 134 13.66 -10.30 -3.49
C PRO A 134 13.73 -8.76 -3.64
N ARG A 135 12.73 -8.16 -4.27
CA ARG A 135 12.62 -6.69 -4.42
C ARG A 135 12.34 -5.97 -3.11
N VAL A 136 11.47 -6.51 -2.24
CA VAL A 136 11.22 -5.90 -0.92
C VAL A 136 12.42 -6.14 -0.01
N LEU A 137 13.02 -7.34 -0.05
CA LEU A 137 14.23 -7.65 0.69
C LEU A 137 15.39 -6.70 0.33
N ALA A 138 15.69 -6.51 -0.96
CA ALA A 138 16.76 -5.61 -1.40
C ALA A 138 16.56 -4.15 -0.95
N ALA A 139 15.32 -3.67 -0.86
CA ALA A 139 15.03 -2.34 -0.33
C ALA A 139 15.25 -2.23 1.19
N ALA A 140 14.94 -3.30 1.95
CA ALA A 140 15.23 -3.37 3.37
C ALA A 140 16.75 -3.51 3.64
N GLU A 141 17.46 -4.32 2.85
CA GLU A 141 18.91 -4.46 2.86
C GLU A 141 19.62 -3.14 2.52
N PHE A 142 19.10 -2.37 1.56
CA PHE A 142 19.59 -1.04 1.25
C PHE A 142 19.51 -0.10 2.46
N LEU A 143 18.33 0.04 3.06
CA LEU A 143 18.13 0.95 4.21
C LEU A 143 18.95 0.53 5.43
N THR A 144 18.95 -0.76 5.78
CA THR A 144 19.74 -1.29 6.91
C THR A 144 21.24 -1.10 6.68
N SER A 145 21.75 -1.41 5.48
CA SER A 145 23.16 -1.23 5.13
C SER A 145 23.57 0.24 5.17
N ALA A 146 22.77 1.14 4.62
CA ALA A 146 23.07 2.56 4.58
C ALA A 146 23.11 3.18 5.98
N LEU A 147 22.13 2.88 6.84
CA LEU A 147 22.10 3.35 8.22
C LEU A 147 23.24 2.73 9.07
N ALA A 148 23.59 1.46 8.85
CA ALA A 148 24.65 0.78 9.60
C ALA A 148 26.08 1.19 9.20
N ARG A 149 26.31 1.66 7.96
CA ARG A 149 27.63 2.11 7.49
C ARG A 149 28.03 3.47 8.05
N GLU A 150 27.06 4.34 8.33
CA GLU A 150 27.30 5.69 8.86
C GLU A 150 26.58 5.90 10.21
N PRO A 151 26.93 5.15 11.27
CA PRO A 151 26.21 5.18 12.54
C PRO A 151 26.34 6.52 13.30
N SER A 152 27.33 7.34 12.95
CA SER A 152 27.55 8.67 13.51
C SER A 152 27.01 9.82 12.64
N ARG A 153 26.31 9.52 11.53
CA ARG A 153 25.75 10.56 10.65
C ARG A 153 24.49 11.18 11.26
N GLU A 154 24.42 12.50 11.24
CA GLU A 154 23.20 13.24 11.57
C GLU A 154 22.18 13.17 10.42
N TRP A 155 21.35 12.14 10.43
CA TRP A 155 20.25 12.01 9.48
C TRP A 155 19.13 13.02 9.76
N LYS A 156 18.49 13.51 8.69
CA LYS A 156 17.24 14.31 8.83
C LYS A 156 16.16 13.45 9.49
N ILE A 157 15.59 13.96 10.60
CA ILE A 157 14.68 13.20 11.48
C ILE A 157 13.46 12.59 10.75
N GLY A 158 12.89 13.29 9.78
CA GLY A 158 11.77 12.77 8.96
C GLY A 158 12.18 11.54 8.13
N PRO A 159 13.12 11.68 7.17
CA PRO A 159 13.70 10.56 6.44
C PRO A 159 14.14 9.37 7.30
N LEU A 160 14.82 9.62 8.43
CA LEU A 160 15.23 8.58 9.37
C LEU A 160 14.01 7.85 9.98
N GLY A 161 13.01 8.61 10.44
CA GLY A 161 11.78 8.06 11.00
C GLY A 161 11.04 7.15 10.02
N HIS A 162 10.86 7.59 8.77
CA HIS A 162 10.21 6.77 7.74
C HIS A 162 11.04 5.51 7.38
N ALA A 163 12.37 5.61 7.33
CA ALA A 163 13.23 4.45 7.07
C ALA A 163 13.16 3.41 8.21
N LEU A 164 13.24 3.84 9.47
CA LEU A 164 13.13 2.96 10.63
C LEU A 164 11.73 2.36 10.76
N HIS A 165 10.68 3.14 10.52
CA HIS A 165 9.29 2.66 10.55
C HIS A 165 9.01 1.65 9.42
N ALA A 166 9.54 1.88 8.20
CA ALA A 166 9.48 0.92 7.11
C ALA A 166 10.07 -0.45 7.50
N LEU A 167 11.24 -0.43 8.15
CA LEU A 167 11.92 -1.62 8.65
C LEU A 167 11.16 -2.29 9.80
N SER A 168 10.58 -1.52 10.72
CA SER A 168 9.71 -2.04 11.79
C SER A 168 8.51 -2.77 11.21
N ILE A 169 7.75 -2.13 10.30
CA ILE A 169 6.60 -2.75 9.63
C ILE A 169 7.05 -3.99 8.83
N TYR A 170 8.19 -3.94 8.14
CA TYR A 170 8.71 -5.09 7.41
C TYR A 170 8.99 -6.27 8.35
N GLN A 171 9.69 -6.00 9.45
CA GLN A 171 10.01 -7.01 10.45
C GLN A 171 8.75 -7.56 11.12
N GLU A 172 7.82 -6.69 11.52
CA GLU A 172 6.53 -6.99 12.13
C GLU A 172 5.61 -7.83 11.22
N ARG A 173 5.74 -7.70 9.90
CA ARG A 173 4.92 -8.48 8.96
C ARG A 173 5.60 -9.76 8.49
N VAL A 174 6.93 -9.77 8.29
CA VAL A 174 7.64 -10.93 7.72
C VAL A 174 8.01 -11.97 8.78
N TRP A 175 8.53 -11.51 9.93
CA TRP A 175 8.96 -12.36 11.05
C TRP A 175 8.12 -12.12 12.31
N GLY A 176 7.13 -11.24 12.21
CA GLY A 176 6.67 -10.42 13.32
C GLY A 176 5.46 -10.88 14.11
N VAL A 177 5.49 -10.39 15.35
CA VAL A 177 5.62 -11.29 16.50
C VAL A 177 5.35 -10.40 17.81
N VAL A 178 5.06 -10.86 19.05
CA VAL A 178 4.56 -10.04 20.23
C VAL A 178 4.93 -10.59 21.65
N LEU A 179 6.04 -10.13 22.28
CA LEU A 179 6.56 -10.52 23.61
C LEU A 179 5.99 -9.66 24.78
N PRO A 180 5.97 -10.20 26.02
CA PRO A 180 5.68 -9.41 27.23
C PRO A 180 6.69 -8.26 27.41
N GLY A 181 6.20 -7.02 27.44
CA GLY A 181 7.03 -5.81 27.50
C GLY A 181 6.84 -4.85 26.31
N GLY A 182 6.07 -5.22 25.29
CA GLY A 182 5.73 -4.33 24.16
C GLY A 182 6.70 -4.41 22.97
N ILE A 183 7.59 -5.40 22.95
CA ILE A 183 8.47 -5.76 21.82
C ILE A 183 7.91 -7.01 21.14
N ALA A 184 8.36 -7.36 19.94
CA ALA A 184 7.78 -8.38 19.08
C ALA A 184 8.41 -9.84 19.21
N ALA A 185 7.80 -10.87 19.88
CA ALA A 185 7.92 -12.35 19.58
C ALA A 185 6.71 -13.28 19.99
N PHE A 186 6.25 -14.23 19.14
CA PHE A 186 4.85 -14.75 19.07
C PHE A 186 4.65 -16.09 18.28
N HIS A 187 3.40 -16.40 17.84
CA HIS A 187 2.76 -17.70 18.03
C HIS A 187 1.99 -18.29 16.81
N GLY A 188 2.13 -17.72 15.60
CA GLY A 188 1.60 -18.30 14.35
C GLY A 188 2.65 -19.11 13.57
N PRO A 189 2.28 -19.95 12.59
CA PRO A 189 3.25 -20.65 11.76
C PRO A 189 4.05 -19.66 10.90
N MET A 190 5.38 -19.85 10.81
CA MET A 190 6.35 -19.00 10.09
C MET A 190 6.24 -19.02 8.54
N LYS A 191 5.13 -19.52 8.01
CA LYS A 191 4.66 -19.28 6.64
C LYS A 191 3.18 -19.05 6.73
N ALA A 192 2.66 -18.14 5.91
CA ALA A 192 1.22 -18.05 5.71
C ALA A 192 0.68 -19.45 5.37
N ILE A 193 -0.23 -19.97 6.20
CA ILE A 193 -1.16 -21.00 5.73
C ILE A 193 -1.80 -20.39 4.48
N PRO A 194 -1.83 -21.09 3.32
CA PRO A 194 -2.37 -20.55 2.08
C PRO A 194 -3.84 -20.22 2.30
N SER A 195 -4.08 -18.99 2.73
CA SER A 195 -5.39 -18.41 2.86
C SER A 195 -5.87 -18.13 1.45
N PRO A 196 -7.15 -18.37 1.13
CA PRO A 196 -7.70 -17.89 -0.13
C PRO A 196 -7.36 -16.42 -0.27
N SER A 197 -6.66 -16.06 -1.35
CA SER A 197 -6.16 -14.71 -1.53
C SER A 197 -7.29 -13.72 -1.25
N GLN A 198 -7.10 -12.77 -0.33
CA GLN A 198 -8.06 -11.69 -0.06
C GLN A 198 -8.07 -10.64 -1.19
N LEU A 199 -7.87 -11.10 -2.42
CA LEU A 199 -8.17 -10.42 -3.65
C LEU A 199 -9.67 -10.57 -3.88
N ALA A 200 -10.35 -9.46 -4.11
CA ALA A 200 -11.68 -9.52 -4.72
C ALA A 200 -11.57 -10.34 -6.00
N ARG A 201 -12.37 -11.41 -6.12
CA ARG A 201 -12.45 -12.19 -7.36
C ARG A 201 -12.77 -11.21 -8.49
N ARG A 202 -12.12 -11.37 -9.65
CA ARG A 202 -12.46 -10.57 -10.84
C ARG A 202 -13.98 -10.63 -11.04
N PRO A 203 -14.66 -9.52 -11.38
CA PRO A 203 -16.02 -9.60 -11.86
C PRO A 203 -16.05 -10.62 -12.99
N THR A 204 -16.81 -11.70 -12.81
CA THR A 204 -17.05 -12.64 -13.88
C THR A 204 -17.86 -11.93 -14.94
N ASP A 205 -17.39 -11.96 -16.20
CA ASP A 205 -18.21 -11.56 -17.34
C ASP A 205 -19.43 -12.48 -17.38
N SER A 206 -20.54 -11.99 -16.82
CA SER A 206 -21.82 -12.67 -16.85
C SER A 206 -22.37 -12.58 -18.27
N LEU A 207 -21.96 -13.53 -19.11
CA LEU A 207 -22.61 -13.77 -20.40
C LEU A 207 -24.12 -13.90 -20.14
N PRO A 208 -24.97 -13.11 -20.83
CA PRO A 208 -26.42 -13.25 -20.68
C PRO A 208 -26.84 -14.64 -21.18
N PRO A 209 -27.90 -15.24 -20.60
CA PRO A 209 -28.38 -16.54 -21.04
C PRO A 209 -28.78 -16.47 -22.52
N SER A 210 -28.21 -17.36 -23.33
CA SER A 210 -28.57 -17.50 -24.75
C SER A 210 -30.03 -17.93 -24.87
N GLY A 211 -30.91 -16.98 -25.22
CA GLY A 211 -32.32 -17.24 -25.44
C GLY A 211 -32.52 -18.30 -26.52
N GLY A 212 -33.08 -19.45 -26.15
CA GLY A 212 -33.36 -20.53 -27.08
C GLY A 212 -34.49 -20.16 -28.03
N ALA A 213 -34.16 -19.99 -29.31
CA ALA A 213 -35.14 -19.87 -30.39
C ALA A 213 -35.08 -21.13 -31.26
N ALA A 214 -35.93 -22.12 -30.95
CA ALA A 214 -36.15 -23.31 -31.77
C ALA A 214 -37.65 -23.41 -32.08
N GLY A 215 -38.04 -22.90 -33.25
CA GLY A 215 -39.44 -22.90 -33.66
C GLY A 215 -39.89 -24.23 -34.26
N LYS A 216 -41.18 -24.53 -34.06
CA LYS A 216 -42.08 -25.27 -34.98
C LYS A 216 -43.52 -24.98 -34.50
N PRO A 217 -44.44 -24.73 -35.42
CA PRO A 217 -45.26 -25.85 -35.88
C PRO A 217 -45.48 -25.88 -37.39
N THR A 218 -45.61 -27.09 -37.93
CA THR A 218 -46.23 -27.36 -39.23
C THR A 218 -47.32 -28.39 -39.00
N GLN A 219 -48.57 -27.99 -39.21
CA GLN A 219 -49.71 -28.88 -39.37
C GLN A 219 -50.49 -28.41 -40.61
N HIS A 220 -50.79 -29.39 -41.48
CA HIS A 220 -51.62 -29.31 -42.70
C HIS A 220 -51.10 -28.42 -43.84
#